data_AF-A0A0D1EDG6-F1
#
_entry.id   AF-A0A0D1EDG6-F1
#
_cell.length_a   1.000
_cell.length_b   1.000
_cell.length_c   1.000
_cell.angle_alpha   90.00
_cell.angle_beta   90.00
_cell.angle_gamma   90.00
#
_symmetry.space_group_name_H-M   'P 1'
#
loop_
_entity.id
_entity.type
_entity.pdbx_description
1 polymer ?
#
loop_
_entity_poly.entity_id
_entity_poly.type
_entity_poly.pdbx_seq_one_letter_code
_entity_poly.pdbx_strand_id
1 'polypeptide(L)'
;MTLAAAIRNLPAIPLLGALVSLAAALIIGAAFDGRGPDLSVLPDTVAVPLATPVWVQRHEVTIDEWNACAADGACARALTWQRHQDPATTPATRINQPEAVAYAAWISQKTNHPFRLPTSAEWDAIAADVVDRAKNPLFTQPELDWASAYLIGERKTRALKASGAFSVSPDGIADLDGSVWEWTSDCYVGGGGPVTSDRCPAFWVGGEHLAAIPYLERDPARGGCAVGQPPAHLGLRLVSDRAPPEG
;
A
#
# COMPACT_ATOMS: atom_id res chain seq x y z
N MET A 1 -12.09 68.31 48.37
CA MET A 1 -13.01 67.17 48.19
C MET A 1 -12.71 66.57 46.82
N THR A 2 -11.59 65.86 46.68
CA THR A 2 -11.42 64.38 46.74
C THR A 2 -11.69 63.68 45.39
N LEU A 3 -10.63 63.63 44.56
CA LEU A 3 -10.43 62.60 43.55
C LEU A 3 -10.16 61.27 44.26
N ALA A 4 -11.17 60.43 44.46
CA ALA A 4 -10.97 59.03 44.85
C ALA A 4 -12.25 58.24 44.59
N ALA A 5 -12.27 57.45 43.52
CA ALA A 5 -12.96 56.14 43.41
C ALA A 5 -13.25 55.77 41.94
N ALA A 6 -12.27 55.23 41.23
CA ALA A 6 -12.53 54.51 39.98
C ALA A 6 -11.44 53.47 39.62
N ILE A 7 -10.76 52.88 40.61
CA ILE A 7 -9.75 51.81 40.39
C ILE A 7 -10.03 50.56 41.22
N ARG A 8 -11.20 50.46 41.86
CA ARG A 8 -11.61 49.25 42.59
C ARG A 8 -12.50 48.41 41.70
N ASN A 9 -11.94 47.32 41.15
CA ASN A 9 -12.61 46.12 40.59
C ASN A 9 -12.07 45.69 39.22
N LEU A 10 -10.75 45.59 39.07
CA LEU A 10 -10.18 44.62 38.14
C LEU A 10 -9.94 43.33 38.94
N PRO A 11 -10.47 42.17 38.50
CA PRO A 11 -10.20 40.91 39.17
C PRO A 11 -8.70 40.64 39.10
N ALA A 12 -8.06 40.53 40.26
CA ALA A 12 -6.69 40.04 40.36
C ALA A 12 -6.71 38.55 39.96
N ILE A 13 -6.57 38.26 38.68
CA ILE A 13 -6.25 36.90 38.22
C ILE A 13 -4.88 36.59 38.85
N PRO A 14 -4.76 35.58 39.73
CA PRO A 14 -3.48 35.26 40.33
C PRO A 14 -2.48 34.98 39.21
N LEU A 15 -1.29 35.62 39.25
CA LEU A 15 -0.23 35.46 38.24
C LEU A 15 0.05 33.98 37.92
N LEU A 16 -0.11 33.11 38.92
CA LEU A 16 -0.01 31.66 38.79
C LEU A 16 -1.05 31.06 37.82
N GLY A 17 -2.30 31.53 37.87
CA GLY A 17 -3.37 31.07 36.97
C GLY A 17 -3.12 31.47 35.53
N ALA A 18 -2.65 32.70 35.29
CA ALA A 18 -2.27 33.16 33.96
C ALA A 18 -1.07 32.38 33.38
N LEU A 19 -0.06 32.07 34.22
CA LEU A 19 1.09 31.27 33.82
C LEU A 19 0.73 29.80 33.53
N VAL A 20 -0.15 29.20 34.32
CA VAL A 20 -0.63 27.82 34.10
C VAL A 20 -1.47 27.73 32.82
N SER A 21 -2.33 28.71 32.55
CA SER A 21 -3.11 28.75 31.30
C SER A 21 -2.23 28.98 30.07
N LEU A 22 -1.19 29.82 30.15
CA LEU A 22 -0.24 30.03 29.07
C LEU A 22 0.63 28.79 28.80
N ALA A 23 1.06 28.11 29.87
CA ALA A 23 1.78 26.84 29.78
C ALA A 23 0.90 25.74 29.17
N ALA A 24 -0.37 25.63 29.57
CA ALA A 24 -1.32 24.69 28.98
C ALA A 24 -1.58 25.00 27.50
N ALA A 25 -1.73 26.27 27.11
CA ALA A 25 -1.89 26.68 25.71
C ALA A 25 -0.64 26.40 24.86
N LEU A 26 0.56 26.57 25.42
CA LEU A 26 1.83 26.20 24.76
C LEU A 26 1.99 24.68 24.63
N ILE A 27 1.56 23.89 25.62
CA ILE A 27 1.59 22.42 25.56
C ILE A 27 0.57 21.90 24.54
N ILE A 28 -0.63 22.49 24.48
CA ILE A 28 -1.65 22.15 23.47
C ILE A 28 -1.19 22.58 22.07
N GLY A 29 -0.56 23.76 21.94
CA GLY A 29 0.01 24.25 20.69
C GLY A 29 1.23 23.46 20.20
N ALA A 30 2.01 22.86 21.11
CA ALA A 30 3.13 21.98 20.75
C ALA A 30 2.69 20.54 20.42
N ALA A 31 1.51 20.11 20.89
CA ALA A 31 0.95 18.79 20.57
C ALA A 31 0.23 18.75 19.22
N PHE A 32 -0.23 19.90 18.71
CA PHE A 32 -0.60 20.06 17.31
C PHE A 32 0.65 20.43 16.52
N ASP A 33 1.39 19.43 16.04
CA ASP A 33 2.41 19.64 15.02
C ASP A 33 1.66 20.17 13.79
N GLY A 34 1.60 21.50 13.62
CA GLY A 34 0.78 22.22 12.65
C GLY A 34 1.22 22.04 11.19
N ARG A 35 1.85 20.90 10.87
CA ARG A 35 2.15 20.49 9.51
C ARG A 35 0.88 19.90 8.93
N GLY A 36 0.32 20.56 7.93
CA GLY A 36 -0.76 20.02 7.11
C GLY A 36 -0.34 18.70 6.42
N PRO A 37 -1.24 18.11 5.60
CA PRO A 37 -0.91 16.89 4.86
C PRO A 37 0.37 17.08 4.04
N ASP A 38 1.24 16.09 4.08
CA ASP A 38 2.46 16.07 3.29
C ASP A 38 2.14 15.47 1.92
N LEU A 39 1.92 16.34 0.93
CA LEU A 39 1.61 15.93 -0.44
C LEU A 39 2.87 15.58 -1.24
N SER A 40 4.08 15.80 -0.70
CA SER A 40 5.32 15.44 -1.40
C SER A 40 5.52 13.92 -1.53
N VAL A 41 4.83 13.14 -0.70
CA VAL A 41 4.80 11.68 -0.73
C VAL A 41 3.55 11.14 -1.43
N LEU A 42 2.75 11.98 -2.10
CA LEU A 42 1.54 11.53 -2.78
C LEU A 42 1.92 10.59 -3.94
N PRO A 43 1.33 9.38 -4.02
CA PRO A 43 1.60 8.46 -5.12
C PRO A 43 1.11 9.02 -6.47
N ASP A 44 1.86 8.75 -7.54
CA ASP A 44 1.38 8.97 -8.91
C ASP A 44 0.32 7.92 -9.26
N THR A 45 -0.90 8.39 -9.50
CA THR A 45 -2.07 7.54 -9.74
C THR A 45 -2.78 7.88 -11.05
N VAL A 46 -3.54 6.91 -11.56
CA VAL A 46 -4.44 7.07 -12.70
C VAL A 46 -5.82 6.51 -12.37
N ALA A 47 -6.87 7.14 -12.88
CA ALA A 47 -8.22 6.65 -12.74
C ALA A 47 -8.46 5.46 -13.70
N VAL A 48 -8.89 4.33 -13.15
CA VAL A 48 -9.30 3.14 -13.91
C VAL A 48 -10.82 3.06 -13.93
N PRO A 49 -11.46 2.94 -15.10
CA PRO A 49 -12.92 2.95 -15.24
C PRO A 49 -13.53 1.58 -14.92
N LEU A 50 -13.55 1.21 -13.64
CA LEU A 50 -14.33 0.08 -13.14
C LEU A 50 -15.79 0.51 -12.85
N ALA A 51 -16.64 -0.42 -12.42
CA ALA A 51 -18.04 -0.13 -12.07
C ALA A 51 -18.17 1.03 -11.06
N THR A 52 -17.22 1.12 -10.13
CA THR A 52 -16.90 2.35 -9.39
C THR A 52 -15.47 2.71 -9.74
N PRO A 53 -15.17 3.91 -10.25
CA PRO A 53 -13.81 4.28 -10.61
C PRO A 53 -12.86 4.17 -9.42
N VAL A 54 -11.66 3.65 -9.67
CA VAL A 54 -10.61 3.49 -8.66
C VAL A 54 -9.36 4.20 -9.16
N TRP A 55 -8.70 4.97 -8.30
CA TRP A 55 -7.42 5.60 -8.60
C TRP A 55 -6.31 4.64 -8.22
N VAL A 56 -5.50 4.23 -9.18
CA VAL A 56 -4.50 3.18 -9.04
C VAL A 56 -3.11 3.76 -9.20
N GLN A 57 -2.20 3.44 -8.28
CA GLN A 57 -0.80 3.84 -8.40
C GLN A 57 -0.18 3.24 -9.67
N ARG A 58 0.54 4.02 -10.47
CA ARG A 58 1.03 3.59 -11.79
C ARG A 58 2.10 2.50 -11.76
N HIS A 59 2.90 2.49 -10.70
CA HIS A 59 3.93 1.49 -10.44
C HIS A 59 3.74 0.91 -9.04
N GLU A 60 4.39 -0.21 -8.75
CA GLU A 60 4.49 -0.72 -7.39
C GLU A 60 5.17 0.29 -6.48
N VAL A 61 4.89 0.20 -5.18
CA VAL A 61 5.57 0.99 -4.17
C VAL A 61 7.08 0.75 -4.26
N THR A 62 7.89 1.81 -4.28
CA THR A 62 9.35 1.73 -4.44
C THR A 62 10.09 1.65 -3.11
N ILE A 63 11.37 1.30 -3.14
CA ILE A 63 12.22 1.22 -1.94
C ILE A 63 12.31 2.59 -1.26
N ASP A 64 12.42 3.69 -2.00
CA ASP A 64 12.46 5.04 -1.42
C ASP A 64 11.13 5.40 -0.74
N GLU A 65 10.00 5.13 -1.41
CA GLU A 65 8.67 5.37 -0.84
C GLU A 65 8.46 4.55 0.44
N TRP A 66 8.85 3.27 0.44
CA TRP A 66 8.81 2.43 1.63
C TRP A 66 9.73 2.96 2.73
N ASN A 67 10.93 3.41 2.39
CA ASN A 67 11.91 3.89 3.36
C ASN A 67 11.50 5.22 4.00
N ALA A 68 10.68 6.04 3.35
CA ALA A 68 10.03 7.19 3.99
C ALA A 68 9.10 6.73 5.14
N CYS A 69 8.28 5.70 4.92
CA CYS A 69 7.46 5.09 5.97
C CYS A 69 8.30 4.49 7.11
N ALA A 70 9.43 3.87 6.77
CA ALA A 70 10.34 3.31 7.77
C ALA A 70 11.04 4.41 8.59
N ALA A 71 11.42 5.53 7.97
CA ALA A 71 12.03 6.68 8.64
C ALA A 71 11.06 7.34 9.64
N ASP A 72 9.76 7.34 9.33
CA ASP A 72 8.69 7.78 10.24
C ASP A 72 8.35 6.74 11.33
N GLY A 73 8.98 5.56 11.30
CA GLY A 73 8.76 4.49 12.29
C GLY A 73 7.45 3.72 12.13
N ALA A 74 6.71 3.95 11.05
CA ALA A 74 5.44 3.26 10.79
C ALA A 74 5.63 1.90 10.09
N CYS A 75 6.66 1.78 9.25
CA CYS A 75 7.04 0.51 8.62
C CYS A 75 8.15 -0.19 9.41
N ALA A 76 8.05 -1.51 9.53
CA ALA A 76 8.86 -2.31 10.46
C ALA A 76 10.38 -2.22 10.25
N ARG A 77 10.82 -1.93 9.02
CA ARG A 77 12.25 -1.80 8.68
C ARG A 77 12.45 -0.99 7.41
N ALA A 78 13.64 -0.40 7.28
CA ALA A 78 14.13 0.08 6.00
C ALA A 78 14.55 -1.10 5.10
N LEU A 79 14.25 -0.99 3.82
CA LEU A 79 14.69 -1.92 2.78
C LEU A 79 16.07 -1.52 2.28
N THR A 80 16.88 -2.54 2.01
CA THR A 80 18.20 -2.40 1.40
C THR A 80 18.14 -2.77 -0.07
N TRP A 81 19.02 -2.16 -0.86
CA TRP A 81 19.16 -2.39 -2.30
C TRP A 81 20.63 -2.65 -2.66
N GLN A 82 20.85 -3.18 -3.85
CA GLN A 82 22.19 -3.44 -4.39
C GLN A 82 22.77 -2.18 -5.02
N ARG A 83 24.11 -2.09 -5.13
CA ARG A 83 24.79 -0.90 -5.67
C ARG A 83 24.38 -0.49 -7.08
N HIS A 84 23.87 -1.43 -7.89
CA HIS A 84 23.44 -1.17 -9.26
C HIS A 84 21.95 -0.82 -9.37
N GLN A 85 21.21 -0.87 -8.26
CA GLN A 85 19.80 -0.53 -8.19
C GLN A 85 19.66 0.92 -7.74
N ASP A 86 18.63 1.58 -8.28
CA ASP A 86 18.18 2.89 -7.84
C ASP A 86 16.93 2.70 -6.96
N PRO A 87 16.96 3.07 -5.68
CA PRO A 87 15.83 2.83 -4.77
C PRO A 87 14.57 3.63 -5.16
N ALA A 88 14.71 4.72 -5.93
CA ALA A 88 13.59 5.52 -6.43
C ALA A 88 12.76 4.79 -7.49
N THR A 89 13.35 3.81 -8.18
CA THR A 89 12.70 3.05 -9.26
C THR A 89 12.69 1.55 -8.99
N THR A 90 13.28 1.08 -7.89
CA THR A 90 13.26 -0.34 -7.55
C THR A 90 12.03 -0.63 -6.69
N PRO A 91 11.16 -1.58 -7.08
CA PRO A 91 10.02 -1.97 -6.27
C PRO A 91 10.43 -2.46 -4.88
N ALA A 92 9.66 -2.03 -3.88
CA ALA A 92 9.75 -2.49 -2.51
C ALA A 92 9.27 -3.94 -2.44
N THR A 93 10.17 -4.83 -2.05
CA THR A 93 9.89 -6.28 -1.99
C THR A 93 10.27 -6.86 -0.63
N ARG A 94 9.89 -8.12 -0.42
CA ARG A 94 10.01 -8.83 0.87
C ARG A 94 9.09 -8.24 1.92
N ILE A 95 7.88 -7.88 1.52
CA ILE A 95 6.86 -7.30 2.37
C ILE A 95 5.82 -8.37 2.65
N ASN A 96 5.39 -8.51 3.90
CA ASN A 96 4.26 -9.37 4.23
C ASN A 96 2.94 -8.59 4.28
N GLN A 97 1.82 -9.27 4.42
CA GLN A 97 0.52 -8.62 4.29
C GLN A 97 0.26 -7.55 5.38
N PRO A 98 0.53 -7.81 6.68
CA PRO A 98 0.36 -6.78 7.71
C PRO A 98 1.25 -5.55 7.48
N GLU A 99 2.48 -5.76 6.98
CA GLU A 99 3.40 -4.68 6.60
C GLU A 99 2.83 -3.83 5.45
N ALA A 100 2.23 -4.47 4.44
CA ALA A 100 1.59 -3.76 3.32
C ALA A 100 0.39 -2.92 3.79
N VAL A 101 -0.44 -3.46 4.69
CA VAL A 101 -1.56 -2.74 5.31
C VAL A 101 -1.07 -1.56 6.15
N ALA A 102 0.02 -1.74 6.92
CA ALA A 102 0.60 -0.67 7.72
C ALA A 102 1.12 0.48 6.84
N TYR A 103 1.75 0.18 5.69
CA TYR A 103 2.17 1.19 4.73
C TYR A 103 0.99 1.98 4.16
N ALA A 104 -0.08 1.30 3.72
CA ALA A 104 -1.29 1.95 3.22
C ALA A 104 -1.94 2.86 4.30
N ALA A 105 -1.96 2.42 5.56
CA ALA A 105 -2.45 3.23 6.67
C ALA A 105 -1.56 4.45 6.97
N TRP A 106 -0.23 4.31 6.88
CA TRP A 106 0.71 5.40 7.08
C TRP A 106 0.56 6.48 6.01
N ILE A 107 0.60 6.09 4.73
CA ILE A 107 0.51 7.07 3.63
C ILE A 107 -0.84 7.78 3.63
N SER A 108 -1.90 7.07 4.06
CA SER A 108 -3.22 7.67 4.20
C SER A 108 -3.26 8.78 5.25
N GLN A 109 -2.62 8.53 6.40
CA GLN A 109 -2.51 9.52 7.47
C GLN A 109 -1.61 10.69 7.06
N LYS A 110 -0.47 10.38 6.43
CA LYS A 110 0.55 11.34 6.01
C LYS A 110 0.00 12.36 4.99
N THR A 111 -0.79 11.88 4.04
CA THR A 111 -1.38 12.69 2.95
C THR A 111 -2.80 13.19 3.26
N ASN A 112 -3.41 12.73 4.37
CA ASN A 112 -4.84 12.91 4.66
C ASN A 112 -5.75 12.47 3.50
N HIS A 113 -5.33 11.45 2.73
CA HIS A 113 -6.06 10.89 1.60
C HIS A 113 -6.11 9.36 1.72
N PRO A 114 -7.27 8.70 1.61
CA PRO A 114 -7.39 7.29 1.92
C PRO A 114 -6.81 6.44 0.80
N PHE A 115 -5.76 5.70 1.12
CA PHE A 115 -5.19 4.66 0.29
C PHE A 115 -5.44 3.30 0.95
N ARG A 116 -5.59 2.28 0.12
CA ARG A 116 -5.75 0.89 0.53
C ARG A 116 -5.05 -0.04 -0.45
N LEU A 117 -4.95 -1.31 -0.07
CA LEU A 117 -4.64 -2.36 -1.03
C LEU A 117 -5.85 -2.58 -1.96
N PRO A 118 -5.63 -2.96 -3.22
CA PRO A 118 -6.71 -3.38 -4.10
C PRO A 118 -7.40 -4.62 -3.52
N THR A 119 -8.66 -4.83 -3.88
CA THR A 119 -9.27 -6.15 -3.78
C THR A 119 -8.69 -7.07 -4.85
N SER A 120 -8.77 -8.39 -4.66
CA SER A 120 -8.37 -9.34 -5.69
C SER A 120 -9.16 -9.16 -6.97
N ALA A 121 -10.45 -8.81 -6.88
CA ALA A 121 -11.30 -8.52 -8.03
C ALA A 121 -10.89 -7.23 -8.77
N GLU A 122 -10.55 -6.15 -8.04
CA GLU A 122 -10.03 -4.93 -8.65
C GLU A 122 -8.68 -5.18 -9.31
N TRP A 123 -7.77 -5.86 -8.62
CA TRP A 123 -6.46 -6.22 -9.18
C TRP A 123 -6.64 -7.04 -10.46
N ASP A 124 -7.55 -8.00 -10.42
CA ASP A 124 -7.89 -8.85 -11.55
C ASP A 124 -8.40 -8.05 -12.75
N ALA A 125 -9.25 -7.05 -12.53
CA ALA A 125 -9.75 -6.17 -13.57
C ALA A 125 -8.65 -5.22 -14.13
N ILE A 126 -7.85 -4.64 -13.25
CA ILE A 126 -6.76 -3.71 -13.60
C ILE A 126 -5.71 -4.40 -14.50
N ALA A 127 -5.42 -5.68 -14.23
CA ALA A 127 -4.39 -6.44 -14.93
C ALA A 127 -4.86 -7.17 -16.19
N ALA A 128 -6.16 -7.11 -16.52
CA ALA A 128 -6.78 -7.96 -17.54
C ALA A 128 -6.17 -7.85 -18.95
N ASP A 129 -5.65 -6.67 -19.33
CA ASP A 129 -5.10 -6.44 -20.67
C ASP A 129 -3.63 -6.89 -20.83
N VAL A 130 -2.90 -7.05 -19.73
CA VAL A 130 -1.44 -7.31 -19.76
C VAL A 130 -1.06 -8.66 -19.15
N VAL A 131 -1.91 -9.20 -18.27
CA VAL A 131 -1.75 -10.56 -17.73
C VAL A 131 -2.59 -11.52 -18.55
N ASP A 132 -1.92 -12.37 -19.33
CA ASP A 132 -2.59 -13.40 -20.13
C ASP A 132 -3.14 -14.50 -19.21
N ARG A 133 -4.41 -14.35 -18.85
CA ARG A 133 -5.17 -15.39 -18.17
C ARG A 133 -5.62 -16.41 -19.20
N ALA A 134 -4.68 -17.27 -19.61
CA ALA A 134 -4.87 -18.45 -20.45
C ALA A 134 -6.13 -18.38 -21.33
N LYS A 135 -6.09 -17.59 -22.41
CA LYS A 135 -7.16 -17.60 -23.43
C LYS A 135 -7.42 -18.97 -24.08
N ASN A 136 -6.59 -19.97 -23.77
CA ASN A 136 -6.75 -21.38 -24.14
C ASN A 136 -6.50 -22.28 -22.93
N PRO A 137 -7.51 -22.54 -22.08
CA PRO A 137 -7.31 -23.43 -20.95
C PRO A 137 -6.99 -24.83 -21.48
N LEU A 138 -5.86 -25.41 -21.04
CA LEU A 138 -5.48 -26.79 -21.37
C LEU A 138 -6.38 -27.80 -20.64
N PHE A 139 -7.03 -27.34 -19.58
CA PHE A 139 -7.91 -28.13 -18.74
C PHE A 139 -9.30 -27.51 -18.72
N THR A 140 -10.33 -28.34 -18.71
CA THR A 140 -11.73 -27.87 -18.62
C THR A 140 -12.21 -27.68 -17.17
N GLN A 141 -11.33 -27.95 -16.19
CA GLN A 141 -11.64 -27.85 -14.76
C GLN A 141 -11.17 -26.48 -14.23
N PRO A 142 -12.06 -25.64 -13.68
CA PRO A 142 -11.71 -24.29 -13.20
C PRO A 142 -10.58 -24.27 -12.17
N GLU A 143 -10.46 -25.31 -11.35
CA GLU A 143 -9.42 -25.44 -10.32
C GLU A 143 -8.02 -25.66 -10.91
N LEU A 144 -7.93 -25.95 -12.22
CA LEU A 144 -6.69 -26.16 -12.96
C LEU A 144 -6.37 -25.01 -13.94
N ASP A 145 -7.16 -23.93 -13.94
CA ASP A 145 -6.92 -22.78 -14.82
C ASP A 145 -5.53 -22.17 -14.58
N TRP A 146 -5.08 -22.14 -13.32
CA TRP A 146 -3.72 -21.71 -12.97
C TRP A 146 -2.64 -22.53 -13.69
N ALA A 147 -2.85 -23.84 -13.89
CA ALA A 147 -1.87 -24.72 -14.54
C ALA A 147 -1.72 -24.44 -16.04
N SER A 148 -2.77 -23.90 -16.68
CA SER A 148 -2.72 -23.50 -18.09
C SER A 148 -1.80 -22.29 -18.30
N ALA A 149 -1.79 -21.34 -17.37
CA ALA A 149 -0.89 -20.19 -17.40
C ALA A 149 0.60 -20.61 -17.38
N TYR A 150 0.94 -21.68 -16.65
CA TYR A 150 2.31 -22.20 -16.56
C TYR A 150 2.82 -22.94 -17.81
N LEU A 151 1.92 -23.53 -18.59
CA LEU A 151 2.27 -24.45 -19.67
C LEU A 151 2.33 -23.79 -21.06
N ILE A 152 1.72 -22.61 -21.22
CA ILE A 152 1.56 -21.95 -22.52
C ILE A 152 2.40 -20.65 -22.64
N GLY A 153 2.72 -19.97 -21.53
CA GLY A 153 3.39 -18.66 -21.57
C GLY A 153 4.89 -18.70 -21.87
N GLU A 154 5.38 -17.70 -22.61
CA GLU A 154 6.81 -17.37 -22.62
C GLU A 154 7.27 -17.00 -21.21
N ARG A 155 8.33 -17.64 -20.73
CA ARG A 155 8.83 -17.43 -19.37
C ARG A 155 9.47 -16.04 -19.26
N LYS A 156 8.76 -15.10 -18.64
CA LYS A 156 9.30 -13.80 -18.26
C LYS A 156 10.37 -13.96 -17.18
N THR A 157 11.28 -12.99 -17.11
CA THR A 157 12.37 -13.02 -16.13
C THR A 157 11.81 -12.88 -14.72
N ARG A 158 12.24 -13.78 -13.82
CA ARG A 158 11.88 -13.74 -12.39
C ARG A 158 12.78 -12.81 -11.57
N ALA A 159 13.75 -12.16 -12.21
CA ALA A 159 14.63 -11.23 -11.54
C ALA A 159 13.91 -9.90 -11.31
N LEU A 160 14.00 -9.38 -10.09
CA LEU A 160 13.55 -8.03 -9.78
C LEU A 160 14.12 -7.02 -10.78
N LYS A 161 13.25 -6.20 -11.36
CA LYS A 161 13.58 -5.11 -12.27
C LYS A 161 13.19 -3.77 -11.67
N ALA A 162 13.72 -2.70 -12.24
CA ALA A 162 13.19 -1.36 -11.98
C ALA A 162 11.78 -1.24 -12.56
N SER A 163 10.97 -0.35 -12.02
CA SER A 163 9.64 0.00 -12.50
C SER A 163 9.68 0.44 -13.97
N GLY A 164 8.64 0.08 -14.72
CA GLY A 164 8.49 0.28 -16.16
C GLY A 164 9.24 -0.74 -17.02
N ALA A 165 9.67 -1.86 -16.46
CA ALA A 165 10.45 -2.87 -17.18
C ALA A 165 9.59 -3.89 -17.94
N PHE A 166 8.30 -3.97 -17.61
CA PHE A 166 7.34 -4.88 -18.23
C PHE A 166 6.21 -4.11 -18.92
N SER A 167 5.07 -4.75 -19.13
CA SER A 167 4.02 -4.20 -19.98
C SER A 167 3.30 -3.04 -19.28
N VAL A 168 2.71 -2.15 -20.07
CA VAL A 168 1.89 -1.03 -19.59
C VAL A 168 0.47 -1.22 -20.10
N SER A 169 -0.51 -1.19 -19.20
CA SER A 169 -1.93 -1.31 -19.54
C SER A 169 -2.41 -0.09 -20.33
N PRO A 170 -3.56 -0.18 -21.03
CA PRO A 170 -4.15 0.98 -21.72
C PRO A 170 -4.42 2.18 -20.80
N ASP A 171 -4.68 1.93 -19.51
CA ASP A 171 -4.86 2.97 -18.49
C ASP A 171 -3.54 3.57 -17.99
N GLY A 172 -2.40 3.06 -18.44
CA GLY A 172 -1.07 3.58 -18.09
C GLY A 172 -0.52 3.03 -16.77
N ILE A 173 -0.88 1.79 -16.43
CA ILE A 173 -0.39 1.07 -15.24
C ILE A 173 0.64 0.05 -15.70
N ALA A 174 1.85 0.13 -15.14
CA ALA A 174 2.97 -0.72 -15.54
C ALA A 174 3.17 -1.93 -14.62
N ASP A 175 3.87 -2.93 -15.13
CA ASP A 175 4.49 -4.04 -14.39
C ASP A 175 3.56 -5.06 -13.73
N LEU A 176 2.26 -5.02 -14.04
CA LEU A 176 1.28 -6.00 -13.55
C LEU A 176 1.59 -7.44 -13.99
N ASP A 177 2.37 -7.60 -15.06
CA ASP A 177 2.74 -8.87 -15.68
C ASP A 177 4.15 -9.37 -15.31
N GLY A 178 4.76 -8.80 -14.27
CA GLY A 178 5.98 -9.29 -13.64
C GLY A 178 6.88 -8.18 -13.10
N SER A 179 7.86 -8.44 -12.25
CA SER A 179 8.16 -9.69 -11.53
C SER A 179 7.68 -9.67 -10.07
N VAL A 180 7.06 -8.57 -9.65
CA VAL A 180 6.54 -8.37 -8.30
C VAL A 180 5.09 -8.83 -8.26
N TRP A 181 4.79 -9.62 -7.23
CA TRP A 181 3.44 -9.99 -6.89
C TRP A 181 2.92 -9.04 -5.82
N GLU A 182 1.69 -8.58 -5.99
CA GLU A 182 1.12 -7.47 -5.23
C GLU A 182 0.07 -8.00 -4.24
N TRP A 183 0.22 -7.64 -2.96
CA TRP A 183 -0.77 -7.97 -1.94
C TRP A 183 -2.14 -7.33 -2.21
N THR A 184 -3.20 -8.11 -2.03
CA THR A 184 -4.59 -7.64 -2.07
C THR A 184 -5.22 -7.70 -0.67
N SER A 185 -6.40 -7.11 -0.53
CA SER A 185 -7.15 -7.08 0.74
C SER A 185 -8.01 -8.33 0.99
N ASP A 186 -8.20 -9.18 -0.02
CA ASP A 186 -9.12 -10.33 0.06
C ASP A 186 -8.48 -11.51 0.79
N CYS A 187 -9.22 -12.00 1.79
CA CYS A 187 -8.83 -13.18 2.54
C CYS A 187 -9.03 -14.47 1.72
N TYR A 188 -8.04 -15.34 1.71
CA TYR A 188 -8.18 -16.70 1.20
C TYR A 188 -8.73 -17.62 2.29
N VAL A 189 -9.94 -18.11 2.07
CA VAL A 189 -10.58 -19.14 2.89
C VAL A 189 -10.66 -20.43 2.07
N GLY A 190 -9.71 -21.34 2.29
CA GLY A 190 -9.62 -22.63 1.59
C GLY A 190 -10.72 -23.62 1.97
N GLY A 191 -11.98 -23.27 1.72
CA GLY A 191 -13.18 -24.08 1.99
C GLY A 191 -13.55 -24.25 3.47
N GLY A 192 -12.77 -23.69 4.40
CA GLY A 192 -12.93 -23.90 5.85
C GLY A 192 -13.69 -22.77 6.55
N GLY A 193 -15.02 -22.89 6.64
CA GLY A 193 -15.87 -22.14 7.57
C GLY A 193 -15.83 -20.61 7.48
N PRO A 194 -16.60 -19.90 8.33
CA PRO A 194 -16.57 -18.44 8.36
C PRO A 194 -15.26 -17.96 9.02
N VAL A 195 -14.35 -17.41 8.22
CA VAL A 195 -13.17 -16.67 8.69
C VAL A 195 -13.42 -15.20 8.39
N THR A 196 -13.36 -14.38 9.43
CA THR A 196 -13.37 -12.92 9.31
C THR A 196 -11.96 -12.44 8.93
N SER A 197 -11.85 -11.33 8.20
CA SER A 197 -10.56 -10.83 7.67
C SER A 197 -9.50 -10.58 8.75
N ASP A 198 -9.90 -10.31 10.00
CA ASP A 198 -9.02 -10.14 11.17
C ASP A 198 -8.31 -11.43 11.62
N ARG A 199 -8.72 -12.60 11.11
CA ARG A 199 -8.10 -13.91 11.41
C ARG A 199 -7.66 -14.64 10.15
N CYS A 200 -7.39 -13.90 9.09
CA CYS A 200 -7.10 -14.48 7.81
C CYS A 200 -5.70 -15.15 7.77
N PRO A 201 -5.61 -16.47 7.49
CA PRO A 201 -4.32 -17.17 7.48
C PRO A 201 -3.52 -16.94 6.19
N ALA A 202 -4.17 -16.52 5.11
CA ALA A 202 -3.54 -16.27 3.82
C ALA A 202 -4.37 -15.28 3.01
N PHE A 203 -3.74 -14.42 2.23
CA PHE A 203 -4.41 -13.45 1.38
C PHE A 203 -4.13 -13.73 -0.08
N TRP A 204 -5.02 -13.26 -0.94
CA TRP A 204 -4.77 -13.27 -2.37
C TRP A 204 -3.67 -12.26 -2.73
N VAL A 205 -2.77 -12.66 -3.60
CA VAL A 205 -1.78 -11.82 -4.25
C VAL A 205 -2.01 -11.89 -5.77
N GLY A 206 -1.82 -10.76 -6.45
CA GLY A 206 -1.86 -10.69 -7.90
C GLY A 206 -0.46 -10.71 -8.52
N GLY A 207 -0.35 -11.28 -9.71
CA GLY A 207 0.87 -11.32 -10.52
C GLY A 207 0.57 -12.04 -11.83
N GLU A 208 1.42 -12.99 -12.23
CA GLU A 208 1.15 -13.82 -13.42
C GLU A 208 -0.20 -14.56 -13.35
N HIS A 209 -0.71 -14.79 -12.14
CA HIS A 209 -2.08 -15.25 -11.84
C HIS A 209 -2.44 -14.77 -10.42
N LEU A 210 -3.65 -15.08 -9.93
CA LEU A 210 -3.95 -14.92 -8.51
C LEU A 210 -3.43 -16.14 -7.73
N ALA A 211 -2.77 -15.89 -6.60
CA ALA A 211 -2.28 -16.94 -5.71
C ALA A 211 -2.61 -16.63 -4.25
N ALA A 212 -2.82 -17.66 -3.44
CA ALA A 212 -3.01 -17.51 -2.00
C ALA A 212 -1.67 -17.65 -1.28
N ILE A 213 -1.30 -16.64 -0.49
CA ILE A 213 -0.02 -16.61 0.23
C ILE A 213 -0.26 -16.39 1.73
N PRO A 214 0.38 -17.19 2.61
CA PRO A 214 0.30 -16.98 4.05
C PRO A 214 0.69 -15.56 4.44
N TYR A 215 -0.11 -14.93 5.31
CA TYR A 215 -0.01 -13.49 5.59
C TYR A 215 1.35 -13.01 6.15
N LEU A 216 2.16 -13.92 6.72
CA LEU A 216 3.50 -13.61 7.25
C LEU A 216 4.64 -13.82 6.26
N GLU A 217 4.37 -14.39 5.09
CA GLU A 217 5.38 -14.68 4.08
C GLU A 217 5.97 -13.39 3.51
N ARG A 218 7.28 -13.39 3.29
CA ARG A 218 8.02 -12.27 2.67
C ARG A 218 8.82 -12.72 1.46
N ASP A 219 9.28 -13.97 1.45
CA ASP A 219 10.16 -14.52 0.41
C ASP A 219 9.63 -15.89 -0.03
N PRO A 220 8.49 -15.92 -0.76
CA PRO A 220 7.86 -17.16 -1.19
C PRO A 220 8.75 -17.97 -2.13
N ALA A 221 9.71 -17.33 -2.81
CA ALA A 221 10.67 -18.02 -3.66
C ALA A 221 11.57 -19.01 -2.89
N ARG A 222 11.69 -18.86 -1.56
CA ARG A 222 12.40 -19.81 -0.68
C ARG A 222 11.50 -20.86 -0.04
N GLY A 223 10.18 -20.69 -0.11
CA GLY A 223 9.19 -21.68 0.32
C GLY A 223 8.93 -22.71 -0.77
N GLY A 224 8.98 -24.00 -0.46
CA GLY A 224 8.53 -25.04 -1.40
C GLY A 224 7.01 -24.98 -1.58
N CYS A 225 6.50 -25.10 -2.81
CA CYS A 225 5.06 -25.09 -3.11
C CYS A 225 4.53 -26.48 -3.47
N ALA A 226 3.36 -26.83 -2.95
CA ALA A 226 2.58 -28.00 -3.38
C ALA A 226 1.67 -27.71 -4.60
N VAL A 227 1.53 -26.44 -5.00
CA VAL A 227 0.59 -25.96 -6.04
C VAL A 227 1.24 -24.95 -6.99
N GLY A 228 2.26 -25.38 -7.73
CA GLY A 228 2.90 -24.54 -8.76
C GLY A 228 4.22 -23.89 -8.31
N GLN A 229 4.69 -22.89 -9.08
CA GLN A 229 5.95 -22.20 -8.82
C GLN A 229 5.70 -20.91 -8.02
N PRO A 230 6.34 -20.71 -6.86
CA PRO A 230 6.02 -19.58 -5.98
C PRO A 230 6.23 -18.22 -6.65
N PRO A 231 5.48 -17.18 -6.22
CA PRO A 231 5.78 -15.80 -6.53
C PRO A 231 7.28 -15.48 -6.39
N ALA A 232 7.82 -14.66 -7.29
CA ALA A 232 9.25 -14.33 -7.26
C ALA A 232 9.57 -13.31 -6.17
N HIS A 233 8.73 -12.28 -6.04
CA HIS A 233 8.87 -11.18 -5.10
C HIS A 233 7.50 -10.76 -4.59
N LEU A 234 7.37 -10.44 -3.30
CA LEU A 234 6.14 -9.87 -2.73
C LEU A 234 6.32 -8.39 -2.43
N GLY A 235 5.46 -7.57 -3.02
CA GLY A 235 5.37 -6.12 -2.87
C GLY A 235 3.91 -5.67 -2.80
N LEU A 236 3.64 -4.44 -3.19
CA LEU A 236 2.31 -3.84 -3.12
C LEU A 236 2.14 -2.69 -4.10
N ARG A 237 0.88 -2.39 -4.39
CA ARG A 237 0.42 -1.21 -5.12
C ARG A 237 -0.77 -0.63 -4.37
N LEU A 238 -0.89 0.69 -4.38
CA LEU A 238 -2.00 1.38 -3.73
C LEU A 238 -3.14 1.64 -4.69
N VAL A 239 -4.34 1.65 -4.12
CA VAL A 239 -5.53 2.20 -4.76
C VAL A 239 -6.28 3.14 -3.82
N SER A 240 -7.13 4.00 -4.40
CA SER A 240 -8.05 4.88 -3.67
C SER A 240 -9.42 4.90 -4.35
N ASP A 241 -10.48 5.02 -3.55
CA ASP A 241 -11.86 5.22 -4.01
C ASP A 241 -12.18 6.71 -4.25
N ARG A 242 -11.21 7.59 -4.06
CA ARG A 242 -11.36 9.04 -4.24
C ARG A 242 -10.21 9.60 -5.07
N ALA A 243 -10.50 10.63 -5.87
CA ALA A 243 -9.46 11.37 -6.56
C ALA A 243 -8.44 11.92 -5.58
N PRO A 244 -7.14 11.60 -5.74
CA PRO A 244 -6.09 12.26 -4.98
C PRO A 244 -6.14 13.77 -5.21
N PRO A 245 -5.79 14.56 -4.19
CA PRO A 245 -5.68 16.01 -4.36
C PRO A 245 -4.63 16.33 -5.43
N GLU A 246 -4.85 17.39 -6.21
CA GLU A 246 -3.82 17.91 -7.11
C GLU A 246 -2.67 18.46 -6.24
N GLY A 247 -1.46 17.97 -6.51
CA GLY A 247 -0.22 18.41 -5.83
C GLY A 247 0.32 19.73 -6.36
#